data_AF-A0A3B9GFG0-F1
#
_entry.id   AF-A0A3B9GFG0-F1
#
_cell.length_a   1.000
_cell.length_b   1.000
_cell.length_c   1.000
_cell.angle_alpha   90.00
_cell.angle_beta   90.00
_cell.angle_gamma   90.00
#
_symmetry.space_group_name_H-M   'P 1'
#
loop_
_entity.id
_entity.type
_entity.pdbx_description
1 polymer ?
#
loop_
_entity_poly.entity_id
_entity_poly.type
_entity_poly.pdbx_seq_one_letter_code
_entity_poly.pdbx_strand_id
1 'polypeptide(L)'
;MNMGFTLAVLAAILGVALWRRYTEKRSAKPREQGNREEGSDELMDLNERFLAAAAGRPTVALVRSYNPEDVMVLRSLLDSAGVASYVRFQNMNSLYPKIVMGRNSDVLIDVFADELEEARLIAEDYIDRLKAESGASPHSKAAALRNAAEMAIGGIIAPDSETRLLPELLVPHSQ
;
A
#
# COMPACT_ATOMS: atom_id res chain seq x y z
N MET A 1 30.12 5.10 46.01
CA MET A 1 29.94 4.25 44.81
C MET A 1 31.30 3.66 44.47
N ASN A 2 31.49 2.36 44.65
CA ASN A 2 32.84 1.76 44.62
C ASN A 2 33.41 1.78 43.20
N MET A 3 34.59 2.38 43.03
CA MET A 3 35.27 2.53 41.75
C MET A 3 35.50 1.19 41.03
N GLY A 4 35.59 0.08 41.80
CA GLY A 4 35.64 -1.27 41.26
C GLY A 4 34.33 -1.75 40.61
N PHE A 5 33.17 -1.31 41.09
CA PHE A 5 31.87 -1.66 40.51
C PHE A 5 31.64 -0.96 39.17
N THR A 6 32.03 0.31 39.07
CA THR A 6 31.95 1.08 37.81
C THR A 6 32.88 0.51 36.72
N LEU A 7 34.08 0.03 37.09
CA LEU A 7 35.00 -0.62 36.15
C LEU A 7 34.47 -1.98 35.66
N ALA A 8 33.83 -2.76 36.54
CA ALA A 8 33.24 -4.05 36.18
C ALA A 8 32.08 -3.90 35.17
N VAL A 9 31.23 -2.89 35.35
CA VAL A 9 30.11 -2.62 34.43
C VAL A 9 30.62 -2.17 33.07
N LEU A 10 31.63 -1.29 33.02
CA LEU A 10 32.25 -0.86 31.76
C LEU A 10 32.90 -2.04 31.00
N ALA A 11 33.60 -2.93 31.71
CA ALA A 11 34.19 -4.12 31.10
C ALA A 11 33.12 -5.08 30.54
N ALA A 12 31.99 -5.24 31.23
CA ALA A 12 30.88 -6.07 30.76
C ALA A 12 30.22 -5.50 29.49
N ILE A 13 30.00 -4.19 29.43
CA ILE A 13 29.44 -3.52 28.23
C ILE A 13 30.38 -3.66 27.04
N LEU A 14 31.69 -3.46 27.25
CA LEU A 14 32.69 -3.62 26.20
C LEU A 14 32.76 -5.08 25.70
N GLY A 15 32.66 -6.05 26.61
CA GLY A 15 32.64 -7.47 26.29
C GLY A 15 31.44 -7.86 25.42
N VAL A 16 30.23 -7.37 25.74
CA VAL A 16 29.01 -7.63 24.96
C VAL A 16 29.09 -6.96 23.58
N ALA A 17 29.61 -5.74 23.49
CA ALA A 17 29.78 -5.03 22.22
C ALA A 17 30.79 -5.74 21.29
N LEU A 18 31.91 -6.21 21.84
CA LEU A 18 32.91 -6.97 21.09
C LEU A 18 32.39 -8.35 20.68
N TRP A 19 31.63 -9.02 21.55
CA TRP A 19 30.99 -10.29 21.23
C TRP A 19 30.01 -10.16 20.05
N ARG A 20 29.12 -9.16 20.06
CA ARG A 20 28.18 -8.90 18.96
C ARG A 20 28.89 -8.67 17.63
N ARG A 21 29.94 -7.85 17.63
CA ARG A 21 30.75 -7.60 16.43
C ARG A 21 31.50 -8.84 15.93
N TYR A 22 31.88 -9.75 16.82
CA TYR A 22 32.56 -10.99 16.46
C TYR A 22 31.59 -12.02 15.87
N THR A 23 30.36 -12.10 16.39
CA THR A 23 29.32 -13.00 15.85
C THR A 23 28.79 -12.54 14.48
N GLU A 24 28.62 -11.24 14.25
CA GLU A 24 28.20 -10.71 12.95
C GLU A 24 29.23 -10.98 11.84
N LYS A 25 30.53 -10.96 12.16
CA LYS A 25 31.60 -11.23 11.17
C LYS A 25 31.83 -12.71 10.86
N ARG A 26 31.31 -13.63 11.68
CA ARG A 26 31.44 -15.09 11.44
C ARG A 26 30.23 -15.73 10.76
N SER A 27 29.11 -15.01 10.63
CA SER A 27 27.97 -15.48 9.82
C SER A 27 28.19 -15.30 8.31
N ALA A 28 29.29 -14.68 7.89
CA ALA A 28 29.68 -14.55 6.50
C ALA A 28 30.78 -15.57 6.13
N LYS A 29 30.40 -16.83 5.90
CA LYS A 29 31.08 -17.75 4.96
C LYS A 29 30.13 -18.89 4.52
N PRO A 30 30.28 -19.38 3.27
CA PRO A 30 29.18 -19.86 2.45
C PRO A 30 28.77 -21.29 2.79
N ARG A 31 27.47 -21.50 2.95
CA ARG A 31 26.84 -22.82 2.83
C ARG A 31 26.18 -22.90 1.46
N GLU A 32 26.92 -23.40 0.49
CA GLU A 32 26.31 -24.05 -0.67
C GLU A 32 25.71 -25.37 -0.19
N GLN A 33 24.38 -25.41 -0.04
CA GLN A 33 23.59 -26.58 -0.40
C GLN A 33 22.11 -26.19 -0.45
N GLY A 34 21.66 -25.97 -1.69
CA GLY A 34 20.32 -26.31 -2.18
C GLY A 34 19.15 -26.02 -1.26
N ASN A 35 18.76 -24.76 -1.16
CA ASN A 35 17.35 -24.42 -1.30
C ASN A 35 17.26 -23.00 -1.83
N ARG A 36 16.54 -22.86 -2.94
CA ARG A 36 16.24 -21.61 -3.61
C ARG A 36 15.36 -20.78 -2.66
N GLU A 37 15.97 -19.92 -1.86
CA GLU A 37 15.31 -18.75 -1.30
C GLU A 37 15.46 -17.63 -2.34
N GLU A 38 14.66 -17.70 -3.39
CA GLU A 38 14.37 -16.55 -4.24
C GLU A 38 13.48 -15.57 -3.43
N GLY A 39 13.96 -14.34 -3.21
CA GLY A 39 13.08 -13.17 -3.17
C GLY A 39 12.59 -12.60 -1.83
N SER A 40 13.13 -12.96 -0.67
CA SER A 40 12.60 -12.41 0.61
C SER A 40 12.98 -10.94 0.92
N ASP A 41 14.00 -10.38 0.25
CA ASP A 41 14.36 -8.95 0.35
C ASP A 41 13.64 -8.07 -0.71
N GLU A 42 12.91 -8.67 -1.66
CA GLU A 42 12.45 -7.99 -2.89
C GLU A 42 10.97 -7.58 -2.88
N LEU A 43 10.26 -7.82 -1.76
CA LEU A 43 8.84 -7.51 -1.59
C LEU A 43 8.59 -6.78 -0.26
N MET A 44 9.34 -5.71 0.03
CA MET A 44 8.92 -4.81 1.10
C MET A 44 7.48 -4.35 0.83
N ASP A 45 6.62 -4.42 1.84
CA ASP A 45 5.27 -3.86 1.76
C ASP A 45 5.41 -2.40 1.32
N LEU A 46 4.68 -2.03 0.27
CA LEU A 46 4.67 -0.67 -0.27
C LEU A 46 4.37 0.38 0.82
N ASN A 47 3.56 0.02 1.83
CA ASN A 47 3.34 0.88 3.00
C ASN A 47 4.59 1.04 3.85
N GLU A 48 5.37 -0.02 4.08
CA GLU A 48 6.63 0.05 4.83
C GLU A 48 7.67 0.91 4.09
N ARG A 49 7.77 0.78 2.75
CA ARG A 49 8.61 1.64 1.91
C ARG A 49 8.23 3.11 2.05
N PHE A 50 6.94 3.41 1.99
CA PHE A 50 6.45 4.77 2.19
C PHE A 50 6.78 5.29 3.59
N LEU A 51 6.49 4.53 4.64
CA LEU A 51 6.72 4.94 6.03
C LEU A 51 8.21 5.12 6.34
N ALA A 52 9.08 4.30 5.78
CA ALA A 52 10.54 4.46 5.90
C ALA A 52 11.04 5.76 5.23
N ALA A 53 10.39 6.19 4.14
CA ALA A 53 10.71 7.43 3.43
C ALA A 53 10.03 8.68 4.02
N ALA A 54 9.05 8.51 4.93
CA ALA A 54 8.18 9.57 5.42
C ALA A 54 8.82 10.55 6.42
N ALA A 55 10.15 10.73 6.41
CA ALA A 55 10.96 11.49 7.38
C ALA A 55 10.61 12.99 7.52
N GLY A 56 9.39 13.30 7.97
CA GLY A 56 8.82 14.65 7.99
C GLY A 56 8.33 15.17 6.64
N ARG A 57 8.34 14.33 5.58
CA ARG A 57 7.83 14.72 4.26
C ARG A 57 6.32 14.98 4.35
N PRO A 58 5.82 16.13 3.87
CA PRO A 58 4.38 16.38 3.84
C PRO A 58 3.69 15.39 2.90
N THR A 59 2.56 14.85 3.34
CA THR A 59 1.75 13.90 2.57
C THR A 59 0.42 14.52 2.19
N VAL A 60 -0.11 14.15 1.02
CA VAL A 60 -1.39 14.63 0.50
C VAL A 60 -2.26 13.42 0.16
N ALA A 61 -3.53 13.48 0.55
CA ALA A 61 -4.52 12.49 0.12
C ALA A 61 -4.86 12.73 -1.35
N LEU A 62 -4.47 11.80 -2.21
CA LEU A 62 -4.60 11.91 -3.66
C LEU A 62 -5.97 11.41 -4.14
N VAL A 63 -6.30 10.16 -3.79
CA VAL A 63 -7.51 9.48 -4.26
C VAL A 63 -8.29 8.91 -3.09
N ARG A 64 -9.61 8.98 -3.16
CA ARG A 64 -10.54 8.17 -2.37
C ARG A 64 -11.11 7.06 -3.23
N SER A 65 -11.03 5.81 -2.76
CA SER A 65 -11.63 4.65 -3.42
C SER A 65 -12.53 3.88 -2.46
N TYR A 66 -13.56 3.27 -3.01
CA TYR A 66 -14.52 2.43 -2.31
C TYR A 66 -14.36 0.94 -2.67
N ASN A 67 -13.51 0.65 -3.66
CA ASN A 67 -13.29 -0.68 -4.19
C ASN A 67 -11.82 -1.11 -3.98
N PRO A 68 -11.56 -2.24 -3.30
CA PRO A 68 -10.21 -2.77 -3.12
C PRO A 68 -9.44 -2.99 -4.42
N GLU A 69 -10.12 -3.36 -5.51
CA GLU A 69 -9.46 -3.56 -6.82
C GLU A 69 -8.87 -2.27 -7.37
N ASP A 70 -9.64 -1.17 -7.31
CA ASP A 70 -9.19 0.16 -7.73
C ASP A 70 -7.97 0.59 -6.91
N VAL A 71 -7.97 0.29 -5.60
CA VAL A 71 -6.82 0.58 -4.73
C VAL A 71 -5.58 -0.18 -5.19
N MET A 72 -5.71 -1.49 -5.46
CA MET A 72 -4.57 -2.30 -5.90
C MET A 72 -4.01 -1.83 -7.24
N VAL A 73 -4.87 -1.52 -8.22
CA VAL A 73 -4.44 -1.05 -9.54
C VAL A 73 -3.75 0.30 -9.43
N LEU A 74 -4.36 1.28 -8.74
CA LEU A 74 -3.77 2.60 -8.55
C LEU A 74 -2.41 2.52 -7.86
N ARG A 75 -2.28 1.69 -6.83
CA ARG A 75 -0.97 1.48 -6.17
C ARG A 75 0.08 0.89 -7.10
N SER A 76 -0.31 -0.09 -7.91
CA SER A 76 0.60 -0.71 -8.86
C SER A 76 1.06 0.30 -9.91
N LEU A 77 0.16 1.18 -10.39
CA LEU A 77 0.49 2.22 -11.35
C LEU A 77 1.46 3.24 -10.73
N LEU A 78 1.18 3.70 -9.51
CA LEU A 78 2.05 4.64 -8.79
C LEU A 78 3.44 4.04 -8.52
N ASP A 79 3.51 2.80 -8.02
CA ASP A 79 4.79 2.14 -7.77
C ASP A 79 5.58 1.90 -9.06
N SER A 80 4.90 1.56 -10.17
CA SER A 80 5.55 1.41 -11.48
C SER A 80 6.16 2.71 -12.02
N ALA A 81 5.60 3.87 -11.63
CA ALA A 81 6.14 5.18 -11.91
C ALA A 81 7.19 5.65 -10.89
N GLY A 82 7.47 4.83 -9.86
CA GLY A 82 8.38 5.20 -8.77
C GLY A 82 7.77 6.17 -7.75
N VAL A 83 6.46 6.40 -7.80
CA VAL A 83 5.73 7.25 -6.85
C VAL A 83 5.36 6.44 -5.61
N ALA A 84 5.82 6.88 -4.45
CA ALA A 84 5.54 6.19 -3.20
C ALA A 84 4.09 6.47 -2.76
N SER A 85 3.36 5.41 -2.40
CA SER A 85 1.96 5.52 -1.97
C SER A 85 1.66 4.78 -0.68
N TYR A 86 0.83 5.39 0.16
CA TYR A 86 0.35 4.82 1.41
C TYR A 86 -1.17 4.64 1.39
N VAL A 87 -1.63 3.48 1.84
CA VAL A 87 -3.06 3.18 1.94
C VAL A 87 -3.54 3.41 3.36
N ARG A 88 -4.45 4.36 3.51
CA ARG A 88 -5.11 4.69 4.78
C ARG A 88 -6.57 4.27 4.73
N PHE A 89 -6.94 3.34 5.59
CA PHE A 89 -8.35 2.95 5.77
C PHE A 89 -9.07 4.00 6.60
N GLN A 90 -10.16 4.56 6.06
CA GLN A 90 -11.07 5.42 6.78
C GLN A 90 -12.39 4.66 7.01
N ASN A 91 -12.79 4.52 8.27
CA ASN A 91 -14.06 3.91 8.60
C ASN A 91 -15.14 5.00 8.58
N MET A 92 -16.09 4.94 7.63
CA MET A 92 -17.13 5.97 7.51
C MET A 92 -18.04 6.09 8.74
N ASN A 93 -18.11 5.07 9.60
CA ASN A 93 -18.84 5.16 10.87
C ASN A 93 -18.30 6.26 11.81
N SER A 94 -17.03 6.67 11.62
CA SER A 94 -16.44 7.79 12.37
C SER A 94 -16.99 9.16 11.97
N LEU A 95 -17.49 9.30 10.74
CA LEU A 95 -18.02 10.56 10.21
C LEU A 95 -19.54 10.70 10.44
N TYR A 96 -20.29 9.58 10.42
CA TYR A 96 -21.74 9.56 10.61
C TYR A 96 -22.15 8.51 11.65
N PRO A 97 -21.99 8.81 12.96
CA PRO A 97 -22.13 7.81 14.04
C PRO A 97 -23.55 7.24 14.23
N LYS A 98 -24.55 7.71 13.45
CA LYS A 98 -25.96 7.29 13.57
C LYS A 98 -26.49 6.51 12.38
N ILE A 99 -25.66 6.26 11.36
CA ILE A 99 -26.09 5.51 10.17
C ILE A 99 -25.30 4.21 10.13
N VAL A 100 -25.98 3.08 10.37
CA VAL A 100 -25.40 1.75 10.20
C VAL A 100 -25.38 1.46 8.70
N MET A 101 -24.32 1.89 8.01
CA MET A 101 -24.10 1.51 6.61
C MET A 101 -23.29 0.22 6.56
N GLY A 102 -23.89 -0.85 6.05
CA GLY A 102 -23.19 -2.12 5.85
C GLY A 102 -22.16 -1.99 4.73
N ARG A 103 -20.87 -1.99 5.09
CA ARG A 103 -19.69 -2.07 4.18
C ARG A 103 -19.22 -0.80 3.46
N ASN A 104 -19.12 0.35 4.13
CA ASN A 104 -18.40 1.50 3.55
C ASN A 104 -17.19 1.90 4.42
N SER A 105 -16.07 1.20 4.28
CA SER A 105 -14.77 1.80 4.60
C SER A 105 -14.24 2.40 3.31
N ASP A 106 -14.13 3.73 3.24
CA ASP A 106 -13.42 4.36 2.15
C ASP A 106 -11.92 4.26 2.41
N VAL A 107 -11.18 4.10 1.32
CA VAL A 107 -9.74 3.94 1.33
C VAL A 107 -9.14 5.18 0.71
N LEU A 108 -8.24 5.82 1.45
CA LEU A 108 -7.46 6.94 0.94
C LEU A 108 -6.09 6.44 0.49
N ILE A 109 -5.65 6.92 -0.66
CA ILE A 109 -4.30 6.74 -1.15
C ILE A 109 -3.57 8.06 -0.96
N ASP A 110 -2.58 8.07 -0.07
CA ASP A 110 -1.73 9.20 0.22
C ASP A 110 -0.42 9.10 -0.57
N VAL A 111 0.09 10.24 -1.04
CA VAL A 111 1.39 10.38 -1.70
C VAL A 111 2.17 11.51 -1.06
N PHE A 112 3.47 11.63 -1.34
CA PHE A 112 4.23 12.78 -0.89
C PHE A 112 3.89 14.03 -1.72
N ALA A 113 3.85 15.20 -1.08
CA ALA A 113 3.43 16.44 -1.72
C ALA A 113 4.33 16.86 -2.89
N ASP A 114 5.61 16.47 -2.86
CA ASP A 114 6.60 16.70 -3.92
C ASP A 114 6.44 15.76 -5.12
N GLU A 115 5.71 14.66 -4.98
CA GLU A 115 5.39 13.69 -6.05
C GLU A 115 3.95 13.90 -6.58
N LEU A 116 3.24 14.91 -6.07
CA LEU A 116 1.80 15.09 -6.28
C LEU A 116 1.42 15.27 -7.76
N GLU A 117 2.20 16.05 -8.53
CA GLU A 117 1.87 16.37 -9.91
C GLU A 117 1.86 15.11 -10.80
N GLU A 118 2.89 14.28 -10.67
CA GLU A 118 3.01 13.01 -11.39
C GLU A 118 1.93 12.02 -10.93
N ALA A 119 1.77 11.88 -9.61
CA ALA A 119 0.75 11.01 -9.02
C ALA A 119 -0.66 11.35 -9.51
N ARG A 120 -0.96 12.65 -9.62
CA ARG A 120 -2.25 13.17 -10.10
C ARG A 120 -2.50 12.76 -11.55
N LEU A 121 -1.54 12.92 -12.45
CA LEU A 121 -1.69 12.54 -13.85
C LEU A 121 -1.99 11.04 -14.02
N ILE A 122 -1.31 10.20 -13.24
CA ILE A 122 -1.53 8.74 -13.22
C ILE A 122 -2.95 8.42 -12.74
N ALA A 123 -3.38 9.03 -11.62
CA ALA A 123 -4.70 8.82 -11.07
C ALA A 123 -5.81 9.33 -12.01
N GLU A 124 -5.62 10.48 -12.64
CA GLU A 124 -6.57 11.07 -13.60
C GLU A 124 -6.74 10.18 -14.83
N ASP A 125 -5.65 9.73 -15.46
CA ASP A 125 -5.71 8.83 -16.62
C ASP A 125 -6.43 7.52 -16.29
N TYR A 126 -6.17 6.94 -15.11
CA TYR A 126 -6.88 5.74 -14.66
C TYR A 126 -8.39 5.98 -14.49
N ILE A 127 -8.76 7.05 -13.78
CA ILE A 127 -10.16 7.41 -13.51
C ILE A 127 -10.90 7.72 -14.82
N ASP A 128 -10.27 8.42 -15.76
CA ASP A 128 -10.89 8.76 -17.03
C ASP A 128 -11.07 7.54 -17.95
N ARG A 129 -10.15 6.57 -17.91
CA ARG A 129 -10.36 5.26 -18.56
C ARG A 129 -11.56 4.53 -17.97
N LEU A 130 -11.68 4.48 -16.64
CA LEU A 130 -12.83 3.85 -16.00
C LEU A 130 -14.16 4.54 -16.37
N LYS A 131 -14.17 5.88 -16.46
CA LYS A 131 -15.35 6.63 -16.92
C LYS A 131 -15.70 6.29 -18.38
N ALA A 132 -14.70 6.18 -19.25
CA ALA A 132 -14.90 5.82 -20.65
C ALA A 132 -15.44 4.39 -20.81
N GLU A 133 -14.93 3.44 -20.03
CA GLU A 133 -15.41 2.06 -19.97
C GLU A 133 -16.83 1.97 -19.41
N SER A 134 -17.14 2.75 -18.38
CA SER A 134 -18.49 2.81 -17.78
C SER A 134 -19.52 3.47 -18.72
N GLY A 135 -19.07 4.38 -19.59
CA GLY A 135 -19.89 5.00 -20.64
C GLY A 135 -20.17 4.08 -21.84
N ALA A 136 -19.40 2.99 -22.00
CA ALA A 136 -19.54 2.02 -23.07
C ALA A 136 -20.53 0.90 -22.68
N SER A 137 -21.83 1.22 -22.67
CA SER A 137 -23.01 0.31 -22.65
C SER A 137 -22.93 -1.03 -21.87
N PRO A 138 -23.73 -1.23 -20.80
CA PRO A 138 -23.64 -2.37 -19.87
C PRO A 138 -24.29 -3.69 -20.36
N HIS A 139 -24.41 -3.92 -21.67
CA HIS A 139 -25.14 -5.10 -22.22
C HIS A 139 -24.30 -6.09 -23.03
N SER A 140 -23.00 -6.14 -22.77
CA SER A 140 -22.18 -7.25 -23.27
C SER A 140 -22.58 -8.55 -22.55
N LYS A 141 -23.20 -9.49 -23.28
CA LYS A 141 -23.48 -10.85 -22.79
C LYS A 141 -22.26 -11.54 -22.17
N ALA A 142 -21.04 -11.11 -22.53
CA ALA A 142 -19.80 -11.61 -21.96
C ALA A 142 -19.58 -11.17 -20.51
N ALA A 143 -20.00 -9.97 -20.11
CA ALA A 143 -19.91 -9.49 -18.73
C ALA A 143 -20.85 -10.28 -17.80
N ALA A 144 -22.08 -10.51 -18.25
CA ALA A 144 -23.05 -11.34 -17.53
C ALA A 144 -22.58 -12.80 -17.40
N LEU A 145 -21.96 -13.36 -18.45
CA LEU A 145 -21.43 -14.72 -18.44
C LEU A 145 -20.21 -14.85 -17.51
N ARG A 146 -19.32 -13.84 -17.48
CA ARG A 146 -18.15 -13.80 -16.60
C ARG A 146 -18.58 -13.71 -15.13
N ASN A 147 -19.51 -12.81 -14.80
CA ASN A 147 -20.02 -12.67 -13.43
C ASN A 147 -20.74 -13.94 -12.96
N ALA A 148 -21.50 -14.62 -13.83
CA ALA A 148 -22.12 -15.89 -13.51
C ALA A 148 -21.09 -17.02 -13.28
N ALA A 149 -20.02 -17.05 -14.06
CA ALA A 149 -18.93 -18.01 -13.90
C ALA A 149 -18.13 -17.75 -12.61
N GLU A 150 -17.82 -16.50 -12.31
CA GLU A 150 -17.12 -16.09 -11.08
C GLU A 150 -17.98 -16.34 -9.83
N MET A 151 -19.29 -16.14 -9.92
CA MET A 151 -20.24 -16.51 -8.86
C MET A 151 -20.29 -18.03 -8.63
N ALA A 152 -20.32 -18.82 -9.71
CA ALA A 152 -20.38 -20.28 -9.62
C ALA A 152 -19.08 -20.92 -9.11
N ILE A 153 -17.93 -20.31 -9.40
CA ILE A 153 -16.60 -20.85 -9.06
C ILE A 153 -16.11 -20.34 -7.70
N GLY A 154 -16.37 -19.07 -7.36
CA GLY A 154 -15.75 -18.41 -6.20
C GLY A 154 -16.71 -17.80 -5.18
N GLY A 155 -18.02 -17.71 -5.46
CA GLY A 155 -18.98 -17.04 -4.59
C GLY A 155 -18.78 -15.52 -4.45
N ILE A 156 -17.97 -14.93 -5.34
CA ILE A 156 -17.69 -13.50 -5.39
C ILE A 156 -18.56 -12.90 -6.50
N ILE A 157 -19.36 -11.90 -6.15
CA ILE A 157 -20.07 -11.06 -7.13
C ILE A 157 -19.11 -9.96 -7.53
N ALA A 158 -18.61 -9.98 -8.77
CA ALA A 158 -17.96 -8.81 -9.35
C ALA A 158 -18.97 -7.66 -9.35
N PRO A 159 -18.61 -6.47 -8.81
CA PRO A 159 -19.53 -5.35 -8.72
C PRO A 159 -20.05 -5.00 -10.13
N ASP A 160 -21.38 -4.88 -10.23
CA ASP A 160 -22.05 -4.47 -11.45
C ASP A 160 -21.59 -3.05 -11.84
N SER A 161 -21.25 -2.84 -13.12
CA SER A 161 -20.80 -1.57 -13.66
C SER A 161 -21.80 -0.43 -13.41
N GLU A 162 -23.09 -0.73 -13.21
CA GLU A 162 -24.12 0.28 -12.91
C GLU A 162 -24.09 0.79 -11.46
N THR A 163 -23.41 0.10 -10.54
CA THR A 163 -23.37 0.46 -9.10
C THR A 163 -21.96 0.66 -8.54
N ARG A 164 -20.92 0.50 -9.38
CA ARG A 164 -19.53 0.75 -8.98
C ARG A 164 -19.33 2.25 -8.69
N LEU A 165 -19.02 2.57 -7.44
CA LEU A 165 -18.52 3.89 -7.08
C LEU A 165 -17.10 4.05 -7.63
N LEU A 166 -16.92 5.00 -8.55
CA LEU A 166 -15.62 5.31 -9.13
C LEU A 166 -14.69 5.94 -8.08
N PRO A 167 -13.37 5.76 -8.22
CA PRO A 167 -12.40 6.50 -7.42
C PRO A 167 -12.55 8.01 -7.67
N GLU A 168 -12.38 8.79 -6.61
CA GLU A 168 -12.48 10.25 -6.63
C GLU A 168 -11.10 10.86 -6.40
N LEU A 169 -10.67 11.74 -7.30
CA LEU A 169 -9.49 12.57 -7.12
C LEU A 169 -9.79 13.68 -6.11
N LEU A 170 -9.01 13.78 -5.05
CA LEU A 170 -9.22 14.72 -3.95
C LEU A 170 -8.46 16.04 -4.09
N VAL A 171 -7.56 16.12 -5.07
CA VAL A 171 -6.72 17.29 -5.32
C VAL A 171 -7.21 18.05 -6.57
N PRO A 172 -7.47 19.36 -6.47
CA PRO A 172 -7.88 20.16 -7.61
C PRO A 172 -6.72 20.39 -8.58
N HIS A 173 -7.02 20.72 -9.85
CA HIS A 173 -6.02 21.26 -10.77
C HIS A 173 -5.47 22.57 -10.21
N SER A 174 -4.16 22.64 -9.99
CA SER A 174 -3.47 23.92 -9.81
C SER A 174 -3.60 24.70 -11.12
N GLN A 175 -4.28 25.86 -11.08
CA GLN A 175 -4.35 26.81 -12.20
C GLN A 175 -3.01 27.54 -12.39
#